data_AF-A0A7J0D4J5-F1
#
_entry.id   AF-A0A7J0D4J5-F1
#
_cell.length_a   1.000
_cell.length_b   1.000
_cell.length_c   1.000
_cell.angle_alpha   90.00
_cell.angle_beta   90.00
_cell.angle_gamma   90.00
#
_symmetry.space_group_name_H-M   'P 1'
#
loop_
_entity.id
_entity.type
_entity.pdbx_description
1 polymer ?
#
loop_
_entity_poly.entity_id
_entity_poly.type
_entity_poly.pdbx_seq_one_letter_code
_entity_poly.pdbx_strand_id
1 'polypeptide(L)'
;MLGELYVGGEGLALGYVGNEEEADRRFVETGALPGVRLYRTGDWVTLSRDGQLRYQGRRDGQVKVRGHRVELNAVRSALCSLDGVRDAFVVASSGAAGALTAHVAAEGLRVADILEGVRRLVPPYAVPSAVHVYDALPLRSSGKVDVTRLRTGGSEEAPGVVPDPAAEAGELSPQAATLLAAYRSVLGRENVRPDDSFFDLGGDSLLTIKLVSVLHGEGVPVDPKQVFLYPDVRSLAKALDERTADGSASAGDPAAKLVRLNPLSGDGPGIVFAPPAGGTVLGYIELARHLRGFGEIHGVEAPGLGAGESPVYPSFDEMVQFCSDSAAGVAGDGVYIGGHSLGGHIAFYLATMLLDRGIRPKGLIILDTPPRLGDIPVADADLTEEETRVFILAMGIGGMLDQDRDLLKDLPYEEAKKVLLDRAKNDPRVSAFLSEDYLDRFLRLQMHQLMYSRDVVLPRRKLDIPVYVFRTKNHAPEVAGLFSDWENYSVGEVTFVDIPGDHATMLRAPHVSEVAHLLDRYCGLPAGDGPRG
;
A
#
# COMPACT_ATOMS: atom_id res chain seq x y z
N MET A 1 -30.26 4.54 26.48
CA MET A 1 -31.00 3.27 26.26
C MET A 1 -30.42 2.61 25.02
N LEU A 2 -30.29 1.28 25.01
CA LEU A 2 -29.68 0.52 23.92
C LEU A 2 -30.77 0.03 22.96
N GLY A 3 -30.60 0.27 21.66
CA GLY A 3 -31.61 -0.03 20.64
C GLY A 3 -31.00 -0.26 19.26
N GLU A 4 -31.82 -0.71 18.31
CA GLU A 4 -31.42 -0.95 16.93
C GLU A 4 -31.58 0.33 16.10
N LEU A 5 -30.58 0.67 15.28
CA LEU A 5 -30.60 1.84 14.41
C LEU A 5 -31.39 1.55 13.12
N TYR A 6 -32.26 2.49 12.76
CA TYR A 6 -32.99 2.53 11.50
C TYR A 6 -32.70 3.87 10.82
N VAL A 7 -32.57 3.86 9.49
CA VAL A 7 -32.28 5.05 8.68
C VAL A 7 -33.44 5.28 7.71
N GLY A 8 -33.88 6.52 7.55
CA GLY A 8 -34.89 6.92 6.57
C GLY A 8 -34.45 8.14 5.77
N GLY A 9 -35.24 8.52 4.76
CA GLY A 9 -35.03 9.72 3.96
C GLY A 9 -34.49 9.45 2.55
N GLU A 10 -34.09 10.51 1.84
CA GLU A 10 -33.74 10.49 0.41
C GLU A 10 -32.48 9.66 0.11
N GLY A 11 -31.61 9.42 1.10
CA GLY A 11 -30.41 8.61 0.96
C GLY A 11 -30.65 7.09 0.93
N LEU A 12 -31.90 6.63 0.94
CA LEU A 12 -32.22 5.20 0.87
C LEU A 12 -32.00 4.64 -0.53
N ALA A 13 -31.33 3.49 -0.60
CA ALA A 13 -31.24 2.72 -1.83
C ALA A 13 -32.64 2.21 -2.26
N LEU A 14 -32.80 2.00 -3.57
CA LEU A 14 -34.05 1.45 -4.13
C LEU A 14 -34.30 0.01 -3.67
N GLY A 15 -33.25 -0.78 -3.44
CA GLY A 15 -33.31 -2.16 -2.97
C GLY A 15 -32.02 -2.91 -3.30
N TYR A 16 -32.05 -4.24 -3.25
CA TYR A 16 -30.95 -5.10 -3.70
C TYR A 16 -31.24 -5.63 -5.11
N VAL A 17 -30.31 -5.44 -6.04
CA VAL A 17 -30.45 -5.90 -7.43
C VAL A 17 -30.58 -7.42 -7.46
N GLY A 18 -31.70 -7.93 -7.98
CA GLY A 18 -31.96 -9.37 -8.12
C GLY A 18 -32.26 -10.12 -6.82
N ASN A 19 -32.51 -9.42 -5.70
CA ASN A 19 -32.81 -10.04 -4.40
C ASN A 19 -33.92 -9.29 -3.65
N GLU A 20 -35.17 -9.48 -4.10
CA GLU A 20 -36.36 -8.84 -3.54
C GLU A 20 -36.66 -9.33 -2.11
N GLU A 21 -36.38 -10.60 -1.81
CA GLU A 21 -36.65 -11.17 -0.48
C GLU A 21 -35.82 -10.48 0.63
N GLU A 22 -34.54 -10.20 0.37
CA GLU A 22 -33.71 -9.47 1.33
C GLU A 22 -34.08 -7.98 1.37
N ALA A 23 -34.57 -7.42 0.26
CA ALA A 23 -35.05 -6.04 0.22
C ALA A 23 -36.28 -5.86 1.14
N ASP A 24 -37.25 -6.76 1.09
CA ASP A 24 -38.44 -6.72 1.95
C ASP A 24 -38.11 -6.91 3.44
N ARG A 25 -37.06 -7.68 3.75
CA ARG A 25 -36.59 -7.89 5.13
C ARG A 25 -35.84 -6.68 5.69
N ARG A 26 -35.16 -5.90 4.85
CA ARG A 26 -34.27 -4.80 5.25
C ARG A 26 -34.89 -3.42 5.10
N PHE A 27 -35.79 -3.22 4.15
CA PHE A 27 -36.51 -1.97 3.92
C PHE A 27 -37.94 -2.13 4.40
N VAL A 28 -38.20 -1.68 5.63
CA VAL A 28 -39.43 -1.95 6.36
C VAL A 28 -40.16 -0.66 6.70
N GLU A 29 -41.46 -0.77 6.95
CA GLU A 29 -42.23 0.27 7.61
C GLU A 29 -42.42 -0.10 9.09
N THR A 30 -42.50 0.91 9.96
CA THR A 30 -42.72 0.68 11.40
C THR A 30 -43.95 1.46 11.86
N GLY A 31 -44.66 0.94 12.87
CA GLY A 31 -45.83 1.62 13.41
C GLY A 31 -45.53 2.98 14.07
N ALA A 32 -44.26 3.25 14.40
CA ALA A 32 -43.84 4.54 14.96
C ALA A 32 -43.77 5.65 13.91
N LEU A 33 -43.57 5.29 12.63
CA LEU A 33 -43.50 6.22 11.50
C LEU A 33 -44.26 5.62 10.30
N PRO A 34 -45.61 5.66 10.31
CA PRO A 34 -46.42 5.08 9.24
C PRO A 34 -46.15 5.75 7.88
N GLY A 35 -46.04 4.95 6.81
CA GLY A 35 -45.79 5.44 5.46
C GLY A 35 -44.35 5.93 5.21
N VAL A 36 -43.45 5.78 6.18
CA VAL A 36 -42.02 6.06 6.01
C VAL A 36 -41.28 4.75 5.81
N ARG A 37 -40.68 4.60 4.62
CA ARG A 37 -39.76 3.50 4.33
C ARG A 37 -38.48 3.70 5.13
N LEU A 38 -38.08 2.69 5.89
CA LEU A 38 -36.90 2.70 6.75
C LEU A 38 -35.98 1.54 6.41
N TYR A 39 -34.68 1.80 6.34
CA TYR A 39 -33.67 0.76 6.24
C TYR A 39 -33.21 0.33 7.64
N ARG A 40 -33.31 -0.97 7.88
CA ARG A 40 -32.89 -1.63 9.11
C ARG A 40 -31.40 -1.95 9.04
N THR A 41 -30.59 -1.21 9.79
CA THR A 41 -29.12 -1.29 9.64
C THR A 41 -28.54 -2.56 10.28
N GLY A 42 -29.20 -3.09 11.32
CA GLY A 42 -28.71 -4.17 12.16
C GLY A 42 -27.67 -3.73 13.20
N ASP A 43 -27.42 -2.42 13.32
CA ASP A 43 -26.48 -1.84 14.27
C ASP A 43 -27.17 -1.56 15.60
N TRP A 44 -26.49 -1.88 16.70
CA TRP A 44 -26.87 -1.51 18.05
C TRP A 44 -26.26 -0.17 18.40
N VAL A 45 -27.08 0.74 18.93
CA VAL A 45 -26.67 2.08 19.35
C VAL A 45 -27.22 2.40 20.73
N THR A 46 -26.51 3.23 21.49
CA THR A 46 -27.09 3.95 22.63
C THR A 46 -27.34 5.40 22.28
N LEU A 47 -28.53 5.90 22.63
CA LEU A 47 -28.83 7.32 22.58
C LEU A 47 -28.49 7.95 23.95
N SER A 48 -27.61 8.94 23.94
CA SER A 48 -27.29 9.75 25.14
C SER A 48 -28.30 10.89 25.32
N ARG A 49 -28.32 11.50 26.51
CA ARG A 49 -29.33 12.52 26.88
C ARG A 49 -29.24 13.82 26.06
N ASP A 50 -28.07 14.09 25.52
CA ASP A 50 -27.75 15.18 24.60
C ASP A 50 -28.05 14.85 23.12
N GLY A 51 -28.67 13.70 22.84
CA GLY A 51 -29.11 13.32 21.50
C GLY A 51 -28.03 12.67 20.63
N GLN A 52 -26.84 12.39 21.17
CA GLN A 52 -25.77 11.73 20.43
C GLN A 52 -25.98 10.21 20.36
N LEU A 53 -25.77 9.64 19.18
CA LEU A 53 -25.80 8.19 18.96
C LEU A 53 -24.39 7.62 19.16
N ARG A 54 -24.24 6.67 20.08
CA ARG A 54 -23.01 5.92 20.30
C ARG A 54 -23.18 4.50 19.79
N TYR A 55 -22.38 4.11 18.82
CA TYR A 55 -22.39 2.76 18.25
C TYR A 55 -21.89 1.72 19.26
N GLN A 56 -22.56 0.57 19.31
CA GLN A 56 -22.33 -0.52 20.29
C GLN A 56 -22.09 -1.89 19.64
N GLY A 57 -22.02 -1.97 18.31
CA GLY A 57 -21.80 -3.22 17.58
C GLY A 57 -23.00 -3.63 16.71
N ARG A 58 -23.02 -4.88 16.22
CA ARG A 58 -24.06 -5.40 15.33
C ARG A 58 -24.87 -6.52 15.98
N ARG A 59 -26.13 -6.64 15.58
CA ARG A 59 -27.08 -7.67 16.04
C ARG A 59 -26.76 -9.06 15.47
N ASP A 60 -26.23 -9.12 14.26
CA ASP A 60 -26.12 -10.31 13.42
C ASP A 60 -24.71 -10.95 13.42
N GLY A 61 -23.81 -10.50 14.29
CA GLY A 61 -22.44 -11.05 14.38
C GLY A 61 -21.56 -10.75 13.16
N GLN A 62 -22.03 -9.90 12.25
CA GLN A 62 -21.25 -9.38 11.14
C GLN A 62 -20.15 -8.46 11.66
N VAL A 63 -18.98 -8.59 11.06
CA VAL A 63 -17.78 -7.87 11.48
C VAL A 63 -17.31 -6.95 10.36
N LYS A 64 -16.79 -5.79 10.74
CA LYS A 64 -16.05 -4.94 9.81
C LYS A 64 -14.59 -5.36 9.86
N VAL A 65 -14.09 -5.88 8.74
CA VAL A 65 -12.70 -6.28 8.54
C VAL A 65 -12.17 -5.35 7.46
N ARG A 66 -11.24 -4.46 7.83
CA ARG A 66 -10.59 -3.49 6.96
C ARG A 66 -11.60 -2.62 6.19
N GLY A 67 -12.65 -2.17 6.88
CA GLY A 67 -13.75 -1.40 6.29
C GLY A 67 -14.78 -2.22 5.50
N HIS A 68 -14.49 -3.48 5.18
CA HIS A 68 -15.40 -4.38 4.48
C HIS A 68 -16.33 -5.12 5.45
N ARG A 69 -17.59 -5.29 5.04
CA ARG A 69 -18.58 -6.08 5.75
C ARG A 69 -18.35 -7.56 5.43
N VAL A 70 -17.98 -8.35 6.45
CA VAL A 70 -17.73 -9.79 6.27
C VAL A 70 -18.74 -10.62 7.04
N GLU A 71 -19.37 -11.56 6.32
CA GLU A 71 -20.21 -12.60 6.89
C GLU A 71 -19.32 -13.77 7.37
N LEU A 72 -19.10 -13.89 8.68
CA LEU A 72 -18.28 -14.97 9.25
C LEU A 72 -18.78 -16.37 8.86
N ASN A 73 -20.10 -16.53 8.69
CA ASN A 73 -20.71 -17.78 8.24
C ASN A 73 -20.40 -18.13 6.78
N ALA A 74 -20.18 -17.13 5.91
CA ALA A 74 -19.77 -17.37 4.52
C ALA A 74 -18.33 -17.90 4.49
N VAL A 75 -17.45 -17.32 5.29
CA VAL A 75 -16.05 -17.79 5.44
C VAL A 75 -16.01 -19.19 6.05
N ARG A 76 -16.80 -19.46 7.10
CA ARG A 76 -16.98 -20.81 7.65
C ARG A 76 -17.43 -21.80 6.59
N SER A 77 -18.44 -21.44 5.79
CA SER A 77 -18.98 -22.34 4.76
C SER A 77 -17.95 -22.66 3.68
N ALA A 78 -17.16 -21.67 3.27
CA ALA A 78 -16.05 -21.86 2.34
C ALA A 78 -14.95 -22.78 2.90
N LEU A 79 -14.64 -22.67 4.20
CA LEU A 79 -13.70 -23.58 4.87
C LEU A 79 -14.25 -25.01 4.93
N CYS A 80 -15.53 -25.17 5.28
CA CYS A 80 -16.20 -26.47 5.34
C CYS A 80 -16.41 -27.12 3.95
N SER A 81 -16.24 -26.38 2.84
CA SER A 81 -16.29 -26.95 1.48
C SER A 81 -14.95 -27.50 0.99
N LEU A 82 -13.87 -27.37 1.77
CA LEU A 82 -12.58 -27.97 1.44
C LEU A 82 -12.55 -29.45 1.84
N ASP A 83 -12.06 -30.30 0.93
CA ASP A 83 -11.91 -31.73 1.20
C ASP A 83 -10.99 -31.96 2.41
N GLY A 84 -11.49 -32.66 3.43
CA GLY A 84 -10.78 -32.95 4.68
C GLY A 84 -11.10 -32.02 5.85
N VAL A 85 -11.88 -30.95 5.63
CA VAL A 85 -12.39 -30.09 6.71
C VAL A 85 -13.73 -30.62 7.22
N ARG A 86 -13.79 -30.98 8.50
CA ARG A 86 -15.01 -31.49 9.16
C ARG A 86 -15.89 -30.38 9.71
N ASP A 87 -15.30 -29.36 10.31
CA ASP A 87 -16.01 -28.18 10.81
C ASP A 87 -15.07 -26.98 10.92
N ALA A 88 -15.62 -25.77 10.99
CA ALA A 88 -14.84 -24.56 11.17
C ALA A 88 -15.59 -23.53 12.02
N PHE A 89 -14.83 -22.71 12.74
CA PHE A 89 -15.31 -21.58 13.51
C PHE A 89 -14.45 -20.35 13.24
N VAL A 90 -15.06 -19.25 12.82
CA VAL A 90 -14.34 -18.04 12.42
C VAL A 90 -14.64 -16.94 13.43
N VAL A 91 -13.59 -16.31 13.97
CA VAL A 91 -13.68 -15.18 14.88
C VAL A 91 -13.02 -13.96 14.25
N ALA A 92 -13.55 -12.77 14.55
CA ALA A 92 -12.86 -11.53 14.26
C ALA A 92 -12.11 -11.04 15.50
N SER A 93 -10.86 -10.62 15.30
CA SER A 93 -10.09 -9.94 16.34
C SER A 93 -10.67 -8.55 16.61
N SER A 94 -10.77 -8.20 17.89
CA SER A 94 -11.23 -6.90 18.36
C SER A 94 -10.07 -5.90 18.36
N GLY A 95 -9.84 -5.26 17.21
CA GLY A 95 -8.92 -4.13 16.99
C GLY A 95 -9.43 -3.24 15.86
N ALA A 96 -8.91 -2.00 15.72
CA ALA A 96 -9.46 -0.96 14.84
C ALA A 96 -9.61 -1.37 13.36
N ALA A 97 -8.79 -2.31 12.89
CA ALA A 97 -8.83 -2.80 11.51
C ALA A 97 -9.60 -4.13 11.33
N GLY A 98 -9.89 -4.91 12.38
CA GLY A 98 -10.49 -6.25 12.29
C GLY A 98 -9.66 -7.26 11.46
N ALA A 99 -9.37 -8.44 12.00
CA ALA A 99 -8.75 -9.55 11.26
C ALA A 99 -9.49 -10.84 11.56
N LEU A 100 -9.54 -11.78 10.61
CA LEU A 100 -10.24 -13.05 10.78
C LEU A 100 -9.27 -14.15 11.20
N THR A 101 -9.63 -14.90 12.24
CA THR A 101 -8.95 -16.13 12.64
C THR A 101 -9.93 -17.29 12.45
N ALA A 102 -9.50 -18.33 11.73
CA ALA A 102 -10.26 -19.55 11.55
C ALA A 102 -9.72 -20.66 12.46
N HIS A 103 -10.62 -21.34 13.16
CA HIS A 103 -10.36 -22.56 13.90
C HIS A 103 -11.02 -23.70 13.14
N VAL A 104 -10.24 -24.67 12.67
CA VAL A 104 -10.69 -25.67 11.71
C VAL A 104 -10.49 -27.06 12.31
N ALA A 105 -11.55 -27.86 12.35
CA ALA A 105 -11.45 -29.28 12.63
C ALA A 105 -11.14 -30.02 11.32
N ALA A 106 -9.93 -30.56 11.20
CA ALA A 106 -9.46 -31.23 9.98
C ALA A 106 -8.43 -32.30 10.33
N GLU A 107 -8.32 -33.34 9.49
CA GLU A 107 -7.35 -34.41 9.67
C GLU A 107 -6.33 -34.38 8.53
N GLY A 108 -5.04 -34.32 8.87
CA GLY A 108 -3.93 -34.39 7.88
C GLY A 108 -3.77 -33.19 6.94
N LEU A 109 -4.56 -32.13 7.07
CA LEU A 109 -4.47 -30.93 6.25
C LEU A 109 -3.46 -29.92 6.82
N ARG A 110 -2.61 -29.36 5.96
CA ARG A 110 -1.69 -28.27 6.34
C ARG A 110 -2.43 -26.94 6.27
N VAL A 111 -2.05 -26.00 7.12
CA VAL A 111 -2.59 -24.62 7.13
C VAL A 111 -2.46 -23.94 5.76
N ALA A 112 -1.35 -24.16 5.05
CA ALA A 112 -1.13 -23.60 3.73
C ALA A 112 -2.20 -24.07 2.72
N ASP A 113 -2.57 -25.35 2.74
CA ASP A 113 -3.55 -25.93 1.83
C ASP A 113 -4.97 -25.40 2.13
N ILE A 114 -5.30 -25.20 3.41
CA ILE A 114 -6.57 -24.61 3.86
C ILE A 114 -6.67 -23.13 3.42
N LEU A 115 -5.59 -22.36 3.59
CA LEU A 115 -5.55 -20.95 3.18
C LEU A 115 -5.60 -20.80 1.66
N GLU A 116 -4.90 -21.65 0.91
CA GLU A 116 -4.98 -21.65 -0.55
C GLU A 116 -6.38 -22.02 -1.04
N GLY A 117 -6.98 -23.06 -0.45
CA GLY A 117 -8.35 -23.46 -0.77
C GLY A 117 -9.36 -22.36 -0.51
N VAL A 118 -9.32 -21.73 0.68
CA VAL A 118 -10.30 -20.69 1.03
C VAL A 118 -10.09 -19.41 0.20
N ARG A 119 -8.84 -19.07 -0.18
CA ARG A 119 -8.54 -17.92 -1.07
C ARG A 119 -9.24 -17.99 -2.42
N ARG A 120 -9.49 -19.20 -2.92
CA ARG A 120 -10.22 -19.42 -4.18
C ARG A 120 -11.73 -19.27 -4.05
N LEU A 121 -12.25 -19.24 -2.82
CA LEU A 121 -13.68 -19.32 -2.51
C LEU A 121 -14.24 -18.05 -1.85
N VAL A 122 -13.39 -17.21 -1.26
CA VAL A 122 -13.82 -15.95 -0.63
C VAL A 122 -13.00 -14.76 -1.13
N PRO A 123 -13.58 -13.54 -1.13
CA PRO A 123 -12.84 -12.33 -1.48
C PRO A 123 -11.60 -12.12 -0.59
N PRO A 124 -10.53 -11.45 -1.07
CA PRO A 124 -9.27 -11.30 -0.33
C PRO A 124 -9.41 -10.74 1.09
N TYR A 125 -10.36 -9.82 1.31
CA TYR A 125 -10.64 -9.22 2.62
C TYR A 125 -11.34 -10.17 3.61
N ALA A 126 -11.91 -11.27 3.12
CA ALA A 126 -12.62 -12.29 3.92
C ALA A 126 -11.76 -13.54 4.17
N VAL A 127 -10.53 -13.58 3.65
CA VAL A 127 -9.57 -14.66 3.90
C VAL A 127 -9.05 -14.56 5.35
N PRO A 128 -9.12 -15.64 6.14
CA PRO A 128 -8.52 -15.68 7.48
C PRO A 128 -7.04 -15.34 7.46
N SER A 129 -6.61 -14.44 8.34
CA SER A 129 -5.21 -14.06 8.53
C SER A 129 -4.45 -15.08 9.39
N ALA A 130 -5.16 -15.96 10.08
CA ALA A 130 -4.61 -17.08 10.85
C ALA A 130 -5.57 -18.28 10.80
N VAL A 131 -5.00 -19.50 10.77
CA VAL A 131 -5.75 -20.76 10.84
C VAL A 131 -5.14 -21.66 11.91
N HIS A 132 -5.98 -22.16 12.81
CA HIS A 132 -5.61 -23.18 13.80
C HIS A 132 -6.33 -24.48 13.47
N VAL A 133 -5.59 -25.58 13.35
CA VAL A 133 -6.15 -26.89 13.03
C VAL A 133 -6.28 -27.73 14.30
N TYR A 134 -7.41 -28.41 14.44
CA TYR A 134 -7.75 -29.27 15.58
C TYR A 134 -8.25 -30.63 15.09
N ASP A 135 -8.09 -31.66 15.91
CA ASP A 135 -8.78 -32.94 15.69
C ASP A 135 -10.30 -32.81 15.94
N ALA A 136 -10.73 -31.91 16.80
CA ALA A 136 -12.12 -31.51 17.00
C ALA A 136 -12.20 -30.11 17.62
N LEU A 137 -13.22 -29.32 17.25
CA LEU A 137 -13.44 -28.02 17.88
C LEU A 137 -13.86 -28.19 19.35
N PRO A 138 -13.30 -27.42 20.29
CA PRO A 138 -13.69 -27.48 21.69
C PRO A 138 -15.13 -26.99 21.86
N LEU A 139 -15.98 -27.83 22.47
CA LEU A 139 -17.38 -27.52 22.75
C LEU A 139 -17.61 -27.33 24.25
N ARG A 140 -18.59 -26.49 24.60
CA ARG A 140 -19.14 -26.38 25.96
C ARG A 140 -20.06 -27.56 26.26
N SER A 141 -20.42 -27.74 27.54
CA SER A 141 -21.43 -28.72 27.97
C SER A 141 -22.80 -28.57 27.28
N SER A 142 -23.07 -27.42 26.65
CA SER A 142 -24.26 -27.15 25.84
C SER A 142 -24.14 -27.55 24.36
N GLY A 143 -23.01 -28.12 23.92
CA GLY A 143 -22.74 -28.50 22.53
C GLY A 143 -22.35 -27.36 21.60
N LYS A 144 -22.21 -26.12 22.11
CA LYS A 144 -21.73 -24.95 21.32
C LYS A 144 -20.22 -24.78 21.43
N VAL A 145 -19.57 -24.26 20.37
CA VAL A 145 -18.13 -23.97 20.34
C VAL A 145 -17.73 -23.05 21.50
N ASP A 146 -16.68 -23.43 22.24
CA ASP A 146 -16.17 -22.65 23.36
C ASP A 146 -15.19 -21.58 22.90
N VAL A 147 -15.75 -20.45 22.48
CA VAL A 147 -15.00 -19.28 21.96
C VAL A 147 -13.95 -18.75 22.95
N THR A 148 -14.19 -18.89 24.26
CA THR A 148 -13.23 -18.45 25.27
C THR A 148 -11.98 -19.33 25.24
N ARG A 149 -12.16 -20.66 25.18
CA ARG A 149 -11.07 -21.64 25.10
C ARG A 149 -10.28 -21.51 23.80
N LEU A 150 -10.95 -21.15 22.70
CA LEU A 150 -10.31 -20.83 21.43
C LEU A 150 -9.47 -19.54 21.47
N ARG A 151 -9.91 -18.52 22.23
CA ARG A 151 -9.23 -17.21 22.32
C ARG A 151 -8.06 -17.18 23.29
N THR A 152 -8.05 -18.03 24.32
CA THR A 152 -6.97 -18.07 25.32
C THR A 152 -5.94 -19.16 25.04
N GLY A 153 -5.97 -19.79 23.86
CA GLY A 153 -5.05 -20.89 23.51
C GLY A 153 -5.09 -22.02 24.54
N GLY A 154 -6.30 -22.49 24.88
CA GLY A 154 -6.55 -23.40 26.00
C GLY A 154 -5.47 -24.48 26.16
N SER A 155 -4.74 -24.38 27.26
CA SER A 155 -3.88 -25.39 27.83
C SER A 155 -4.64 -26.70 27.98
N GLU A 156 -4.47 -27.61 27.02
CA GLU A 156 -4.52 -29.06 27.19
C GLU A 156 -4.03 -29.69 25.87
N GLU A 157 -2.83 -30.24 25.98
CA GLU A 157 -2.05 -31.11 25.09
C GLU A 157 -2.76 -31.68 23.85
N ALA A 158 -2.27 -31.30 22.67
CA ALA A 158 -2.20 -32.20 21.52
C ALA A 158 -0.70 -32.46 21.25
N PRO A 159 -0.24 -33.72 21.17
CA PRO A 159 1.17 -34.03 20.89
C PRO A 159 1.46 -33.80 19.40
N GLY A 160 1.55 -32.54 19.00
CA GLY A 160 2.18 -32.13 17.77
C GLY A 160 3.61 -31.72 18.09
N VAL A 161 4.59 -32.31 17.39
CA VAL A 161 6.00 -31.99 17.49
C VAL A 161 6.17 -30.47 17.50
N VAL A 162 6.53 -29.92 18.66
CA VAL A 162 7.10 -28.57 18.77
C VAL A 162 8.52 -28.72 18.25
N PRO A 163 8.89 -28.17 17.09
CA PRO A 163 10.30 -27.96 16.82
C PRO A 163 10.77 -27.02 17.91
N ASP A 164 11.75 -27.48 18.69
CA ASP A 164 12.43 -26.68 19.69
C ASP A 164 12.72 -25.27 19.12
N PRO A 165 12.22 -24.17 19.73
CA PRO A 165 12.52 -22.82 19.28
C PRO A 165 14.03 -22.50 19.26
N ALA A 166 14.86 -23.35 19.90
CA ALA A 166 16.31 -23.29 19.84
C ALA A 166 16.93 -24.03 18.64
N ALA A 167 16.20 -24.91 17.92
CA ALA A 167 16.78 -25.78 16.90
C ALA A 167 16.89 -25.15 15.49
N GLU A 168 16.19 -24.05 15.20
CA GLU A 168 16.29 -23.31 13.93
C GLU A 168 16.94 -21.92 14.08
N ALA A 169 17.27 -21.52 15.30
CA ALA A 169 18.12 -20.37 15.56
C ALA A 169 19.58 -20.77 15.37
N GLY A 170 20.07 -20.79 14.13
CA GLY A 170 21.49 -20.47 13.93
C GLY A 170 21.76 -19.16 14.68
N GLU A 171 22.87 -19.06 15.43
CA GLU A 171 23.19 -17.91 16.29
C GLU A 171 22.92 -16.61 15.54
N LEU A 172 21.85 -15.90 15.91
CA LEU A 172 21.56 -14.59 15.35
C LEU A 172 22.68 -13.65 15.81
N SER A 173 23.19 -12.83 14.89
CA SER A 173 24.12 -11.77 15.27
C SER A 173 23.46 -10.85 16.32
N PRO A 174 24.23 -10.17 17.19
CA PRO A 174 23.67 -9.23 18.16
C PRO A 174 22.73 -8.20 17.51
N GLN A 175 23.08 -7.74 16.30
CA GLN A 175 22.25 -6.84 15.52
C GLN A 175 20.97 -7.49 15.01
N ALA A 176 21.02 -8.72 14.50
CA ALA A 176 19.81 -9.47 14.11
C ALA A 176 18.90 -9.74 15.32
N ALA A 177 19.46 -9.96 16.51
CA ALA A 177 18.68 -10.08 17.75
C ALA A 177 17.97 -8.76 18.13
N THR A 178 18.66 -7.62 18.03
CA THR A 178 18.06 -6.28 18.23
C THR A 178 16.95 -6.00 17.23
N LEU A 179 17.17 -6.31 15.95
CA LEU A 179 16.17 -6.19 14.88
C LEU A 179 14.94 -7.05 15.18
N LEU A 180 15.14 -8.32 15.54
CA LEU A 180 14.04 -9.23 15.88
C LEU A 180 13.22 -8.73 17.08
N ALA A 181 13.89 -8.22 18.11
CA ALA A 181 13.22 -7.64 19.28
C ALA A 181 12.37 -6.40 18.90
N ALA A 182 12.90 -5.53 18.04
CA ALA A 182 12.18 -4.36 17.54
C ALA A 182 10.96 -4.77 16.67
N TYR A 183 11.10 -5.77 15.79
CA TYR A 183 10.00 -6.31 15.00
C TYR A 183 8.86 -6.81 15.89
N ARG A 184 9.19 -7.64 16.90
CA ARG A 184 8.21 -8.18 17.85
C ARG A 184 7.48 -7.08 18.61
N SER A 185 8.23 -6.08 19.09
CA SER A 185 7.68 -4.93 19.82
C SER A 185 6.75 -4.07 18.96
N VAL A 186 7.15 -3.78 17.72
CA VAL A 186 6.39 -2.90 16.81
C VAL A 186 5.14 -3.59 16.27
N LEU A 187 5.25 -4.86 15.89
CA LEU A 187 4.13 -5.68 15.39
C LEU A 187 3.20 -6.15 16.52
N GLY A 188 3.63 -6.06 17.78
CA GLY A 188 2.89 -6.57 18.93
C GLY A 188 2.73 -8.09 18.91
N ARG A 189 3.76 -8.82 18.44
CA ARG A 189 3.76 -10.28 18.26
C ARG A 189 5.03 -10.89 18.85
N GLU A 190 4.89 -11.85 19.75
CA GLU A 190 6.06 -12.54 20.35
C GLU A 190 6.64 -13.63 19.44
N ASN A 191 5.84 -14.19 18.54
CA ASN A 191 6.19 -15.34 17.70
C ASN A 191 6.75 -14.98 16.32
N VAL A 192 7.28 -13.77 16.13
CA VAL A 192 7.97 -13.38 14.89
C VAL A 192 9.26 -14.18 14.77
N ARG A 193 9.48 -14.80 13.60
CA ARG A 193 10.71 -15.50 13.22
C ARG A 193 11.63 -14.57 12.40
N PRO A 194 12.94 -14.83 12.35
CA PRO A 194 13.89 -13.97 11.63
C PRO A 194 13.61 -13.85 10.13
N ASP A 195 12.98 -14.86 9.54
CA ASP A 195 12.69 -14.96 8.12
C ASP A 195 11.25 -14.52 7.78
N ASP A 196 10.48 -14.05 8.78
CA ASP A 196 9.13 -13.55 8.53
C ASP A 196 9.18 -12.10 7.99
N SER A 197 8.54 -11.87 6.86
CA SER A 197 8.43 -10.53 6.25
C SER A 197 7.60 -9.59 7.14
N PHE A 198 8.17 -8.42 7.47
CA PHE A 198 7.53 -7.38 8.29
C PHE A 198 6.13 -7.02 7.77
N PHE A 199 6.00 -6.86 6.46
CA PHE A 199 4.76 -6.44 5.81
C PHE A 199 3.72 -7.57 5.75
N ASP A 200 4.13 -8.83 5.59
CA ASP A 200 3.22 -9.98 5.61
C ASP A 200 2.64 -10.21 7.01
N LEU A 201 3.39 -9.83 8.05
CA LEU A 201 2.94 -9.82 9.42
C LEU A 201 2.03 -8.62 9.77
N GLY A 202 1.70 -7.78 8.78
CA GLY A 202 0.83 -6.62 8.94
C GLY A 202 1.57 -5.32 9.24
N GLY A 203 2.88 -5.28 9.04
CA GLY A 203 3.64 -4.04 8.94
C GLY A 203 3.13 -3.21 7.76
N ASP A 204 3.09 -1.89 7.93
CA ASP A 204 2.76 -0.92 6.89
C ASP A 204 3.79 0.23 6.91
N SER A 205 3.59 1.27 6.11
CA SER A 205 4.47 2.44 6.08
C SER A 205 4.64 3.10 7.45
N LEU A 206 3.63 2.99 8.30
CA LEU A 206 3.54 3.67 9.58
C LEU A 206 4.24 2.88 10.69
N LEU A 207 4.03 1.57 10.73
CA LEU A 207 4.81 0.65 11.55
C LEU A 207 6.28 0.61 11.12
N THR A 208 6.57 0.80 9.82
CA THR A 208 7.95 0.92 9.33
C THR A 208 8.67 2.13 9.94
N ILE A 209 7.99 3.28 10.01
CA ILE A 209 8.57 4.48 10.63
C ILE A 209 8.78 4.27 12.13
N LYS A 210 7.82 3.64 12.82
CA LYS A 210 7.98 3.26 14.23
C LYS A 210 9.14 2.28 14.45
N LEU A 211 9.33 1.31 13.56
CA LEU A 211 10.44 0.36 13.60
C LEU A 211 11.79 1.06 13.47
N VAL A 212 11.94 1.94 12.46
CA VAL A 212 13.14 2.75 12.28
C VAL A 212 13.44 3.60 13.52
N SER A 213 12.41 4.23 14.10
CA SER A 213 12.53 5.00 15.34
C SER A 213 13.10 4.17 16.49
N VAL A 214 12.54 2.99 16.72
CA VAL A 214 12.97 2.10 17.80
C VAL A 214 14.43 1.70 17.57
N LEU A 215 14.77 1.32 16.34
CA LEU A 215 16.12 0.91 15.96
C LEU A 215 17.15 2.02 16.09
N HIS A 216 16.81 3.27 15.75
CA HIS A 216 17.66 4.42 16.01
C HIS A 216 17.91 4.65 17.51
N GLY A 217 16.88 4.47 18.34
CA GLY A 217 17.01 4.52 19.81
C GLY A 217 17.97 3.46 20.35
N GLU A 218 18.03 2.30 19.70
CA GLU A 218 18.95 1.20 20.00
C GLU A 218 20.32 1.33 19.29
N GLY A 219 20.59 2.46 18.62
CA GLY A 219 21.86 2.74 17.95
C GLY A 219 22.06 2.04 16.60
N VAL A 220 21.00 1.52 15.98
CA VAL A 220 21.03 0.81 14.70
C VAL A 220 20.57 1.75 13.57
N PRO A 221 21.48 2.26 12.70
CA PRO A 221 21.17 3.29 11.71
C PRO A 221 20.47 2.72 10.47
N VAL A 222 19.14 2.75 10.48
CA VAL A 222 18.25 2.15 9.46
C VAL A 222 17.35 3.23 8.87
N ASP A 223 17.31 3.32 7.55
CA ASP A 223 16.35 4.17 6.83
C ASP A 223 15.08 3.36 6.46
N PRO A 224 13.88 3.98 6.41
CA PRO A 224 12.66 3.30 5.96
C PRO A 224 12.81 2.52 4.66
N LYS A 225 13.54 3.06 3.67
CA LYS A 225 13.85 2.40 2.40
C LYS A 225 14.47 1.01 2.61
N GLN A 226 15.35 0.86 3.60
CA GLN A 226 16.02 -0.41 3.86
C GLN A 226 15.05 -1.46 4.42
N VAL A 227 14.08 -1.06 5.23
CA VAL A 227 13.03 -1.97 5.72
C VAL A 227 12.14 -2.43 4.56
N PHE A 228 11.82 -1.53 3.62
CA PHE A 228 11.05 -1.89 2.43
C PHE A 228 11.79 -2.84 1.48
N LEU A 229 13.11 -2.65 1.31
CA LEU A 229 13.95 -3.51 0.47
C LEU A 229 14.26 -4.87 1.12
N TYR A 230 14.45 -4.88 2.44
CA TYR A 230 14.87 -6.03 3.24
C TYR A 230 13.87 -6.22 4.38
N PRO A 231 12.71 -6.83 4.10
CA PRO A 231 11.57 -6.83 5.01
C PRO A 231 11.68 -7.85 6.14
N ASP A 232 12.64 -8.77 6.10
CA ASP A 232 12.89 -9.75 7.16
C ASP A 232 14.16 -9.40 7.94
N VAL A 233 14.29 -9.96 9.14
CA VAL A 233 15.38 -9.63 10.07
C VAL A 233 16.74 -10.05 9.50
N ARG A 234 16.83 -11.20 8.83
CA ARG A 234 18.12 -11.71 8.33
C ARG A 234 18.62 -10.87 7.16
N SER A 235 17.75 -10.58 6.19
CA SER A 235 18.11 -9.76 5.04
C SER A 235 18.45 -8.33 5.46
N LEU A 236 17.70 -7.75 6.40
CA LEU A 236 17.99 -6.41 6.90
C LEU A 236 19.30 -6.35 7.68
N ALA A 237 19.56 -7.33 8.55
CA ALA A 237 20.83 -7.41 9.28
C ALA A 237 22.02 -7.49 8.30
N LYS A 238 21.94 -8.39 7.32
CA LYS A 238 22.97 -8.55 6.29
C LYS A 238 23.22 -7.26 5.51
N ALA A 239 22.17 -6.59 5.06
CA ALA A 239 22.29 -5.34 4.29
C ALA A 239 22.91 -4.20 5.10
N LEU A 240 22.69 -4.18 6.42
CA LEU A 240 23.29 -3.19 7.31
C LEU A 240 24.78 -3.49 7.56
N ASP A 241 25.16 -4.76 7.69
CA ASP A 241 26.55 -5.18 7.83
C ASP A 241 27.35 -4.80 6.57
N GLU A 242 26.80 -5.07 5.38
CA GLU A 242 27.43 -4.73 4.09
C GLU A 242 27.62 -3.21 3.92
N ARG A 243 26.70 -2.38 4.43
CA ARG A 243 26.82 -0.91 4.42
C ARG A 243 27.93 -0.34 5.28
N THR A 244 28.30 -1.02 6.37
CA THR A 244 29.43 -0.55 7.20
C THR A 244 30.78 -0.70 6.49
N ALA A 245 30.83 -1.47 5.39
CA ALA A 245 32.03 -1.68 4.59
C ALA A 245 32.20 -0.65 3.44
N ASP A 246 31.11 -0.06 2.91
CA ASP A 246 31.15 0.89 1.78
C ASP A 246 30.86 2.33 2.23
N GLY A 247 31.94 3.11 2.38
CA GLY A 247 31.89 4.53 2.76
C GLY A 247 31.57 5.48 1.58
N SER A 248 30.62 6.38 1.84
CA SER A 248 30.34 7.67 1.19
C SER A 248 30.41 7.76 -0.36
N ALA A 249 29.31 7.44 -1.02
CA ALA A 249 29.01 8.05 -2.32
C ALA A 249 28.65 9.54 -2.13
N SER A 250 29.10 10.40 -3.04
CA SER A 250 28.81 11.83 -3.05
C SER A 250 27.30 12.08 -3.26
N ALA A 251 26.72 13.03 -2.52
CA ALA A 251 25.31 13.42 -2.59
C ALA A 251 24.79 13.78 -4.01
N GLY A 252 25.70 14.13 -4.93
CA GLY A 252 25.38 14.51 -6.31
C GLY A 252 25.73 13.48 -7.38
N ASP A 253 26.22 12.29 -7.02
CA ASP A 253 26.53 11.23 -7.99
C ASP A 253 25.24 10.56 -8.51
N PRO A 254 24.92 10.65 -9.82
CA PRO A 254 23.74 9.99 -10.39
C PRO A 254 23.74 8.47 -10.15
N ALA A 255 24.90 7.81 -10.22
CA ALA A 255 24.98 6.37 -10.02
C ALA A 255 24.55 5.95 -8.60
N ALA A 256 24.77 6.83 -7.62
CA ALA A 256 24.37 6.61 -6.22
C ALA A 256 22.86 6.76 -5.98
N LYS A 257 22.09 7.25 -6.97
CA LYS A 257 20.64 7.43 -6.86
C LYS A 257 19.84 6.35 -7.57
N LEU A 258 20.50 5.39 -8.23
CA LEU A 258 19.83 4.21 -8.77
C LEU A 258 19.65 3.16 -7.65
N VAL A 259 18.40 2.80 -7.38
CA VAL A 259 18.04 1.82 -6.35
C VAL A 259 17.48 0.58 -7.03
N ARG A 260 18.07 -0.59 -6.74
CA ARG A 260 17.45 -1.88 -7.07
C ARG A 260 16.31 -2.15 -6.08
N LEU A 261 15.10 -2.33 -6.60
CA LEU A 261 13.85 -2.38 -5.83
C LEU A 261 13.43 -3.81 -5.47
N ASN A 262 13.95 -4.83 -6.16
CA ASN A 262 13.70 -6.22 -5.86
C ASN A 262 15.01 -6.98 -5.54
N PRO A 263 15.10 -7.62 -4.36
CA PRO A 263 16.27 -8.42 -4.00
C PRO A 263 16.40 -9.68 -4.88
N LEU A 264 15.26 -10.28 -5.26
CA LEU A 264 15.21 -11.44 -6.15
C LEU A 264 14.71 -11.02 -7.55
N SER A 265 15.57 -11.18 -8.55
CA SER A 265 15.23 -10.97 -9.96
C SER A 265 14.47 -12.16 -10.53
N GLY A 266 13.42 -11.90 -11.30
CA GLY A 266 12.82 -12.92 -12.18
C GLY A 266 13.63 -13.08 -13.47
N ASP A 267 13.19 -13.97 -14.35
CA ASP A 267 13.82 -14.19 -15.67
C ASP A 267 13.29 -13.24 -16.77
N GLY A 268 12.35 -12.36 -16.43
CA GLY A 268 11.75 -11.44 -17.38
C GLY A 268 12.61 -10.21 -17.69
N PRO A 269 12.10 -9.31 -18.54
CA PRO A 269 12.77 -8.05 -18.86
C PRO A 269 12.89 -7.18 -17.61
N GLY A 270 13.97 -6.39 -17.53
CA GLY A 270 14.11 -5.38 -16.49
C GLY A 270 13.15 -4.21 -16.68
N ILE A 271 13.03 -3.38 -15.65
CA ILE A 271 12.31 -2.11 -15.69
C ILE A 271 13.05 -1.04 -14.87
N VAL A 272 13.06 0.19 -15.38
CA VAL A 272 13.60 1.37 -14.69
C VAL A 272 12.48 2.40 -14.49
N PHE A 273 12.23 2.75 -13.23
CA PHE A 273 11.28 3.79 -12.86
C PHE A 273 11.96 5.14 -12.63
N ALA A 274 11.47 6.17 -13.32
CA ALA A 274 11.82 7.56 -13.04
C ALA A 274 11.08 8.09 -11.79
N PRO A 275 11.65 9.06 -11.05
CA PRO A 275 11.09 9.53 -9.78
C PRO A 275 9.76 10.29 -9.98
N PRO A 276 8.78 10.12 -9.07
CA PRO A 276 7.63 11.02 -8.99
C PRO A 276 8.06 12.39 -8.43
N ALA A 277 7.13 13.36 -8.35
CA ALA A 277 7.39 14.69 -7.80
C ALA A 277 7.91 14.67 -6.34
N GLY A 278 7.52 13.67 -5.55
CA GLY A 278 8.05 13.40 -4.21
C GLY A 278 9.53 12.97 -4.16
N GLY A 279 10.11 12.57 -5.29
CA GLY A 279 11.52 12.21 -5.43
C GLY A 279 11.92 10.85 -4.85
N THR A 280 11.00 10.13 -4.20
CA THR A 280 11.29 8.86 -3.53
C THR A 280 10.84 7.65 -4.35
N VAL A 281 11.50 6.51 -4.14
CA VAL A 281 11.18 5.23 -4.76
C VAL A 281 10.24 4.35 -3.92
N LEU A 282 9.78 4.82 -2.74
CA LEU A 282 9.04 4.00 -1.78
C LEU A 282 7.79 3.33 -2.39
N GLY A 283 7.01 4.08 -3.19
CA GLY A 283 5.84 3.51 -3.88
C GLY A 283 6.21 2.44 -4.92
N TYR A 284 7.38 2.57 -5.55
CA TYR A 284 7.88 1.56 -6.48
C TYR A 284 8.45 0.34 -5.77
N ILE A 285 9.00 0.47 -4.55
CA ILE A 285 9.42 -0.70 -3.77
C ILE A 285 8.20 -1.54 -3.42
N GLU A 286 7.12 -0.91 -2.96
CA GLU A 286 5.87 -1.63 -2.70
C GLU A 286 5.34 -2.31 -3.97
N LEU A 287 5.32 -1.60 -5.11
CA LEU A 287 4.95 -2.20 -6.40
C LEU A 287 5.84 -3.40 -6.77
N ALA A 288 7.15 -3.27 -6.62
CA ALA A 288 8.14 -4.30 -6.96
C ALA A 288 7.93 -5.59 -6.15
N ARG A 289 7.43 -5.49 -4.91
CA ARG A 289 7.03 -6.65 -4.11
C ARG A 289 5.90 -7.42 -4.77
N HIS A 290 4.95 -6.77 -5.45
CA HIS A 290 3.82 -7.48 -6.07
C HIS A 290 4.08 -7.93 -7.51
N LEU A 291 5.08 -7.37 -8.20
CA LEU A 291 5.44 -7.79 -9.56
C LEU A 291 6.03 -9.21 -9.58
N ARG A 292 5.72 -10.00 -10.61
CA ARG A 292 6.16 -11.39 -10.79
C ARG A 292 6.83 -11.64 -12.11
N GLY A 293 6.45 -10.91 -13.13
CA GLY A 293 6.94 -11.09 -14.47
C GLY A 293 8.28 -10.44 -14.75
N PHE A 294 8.62 -9.37 -14.04
CA PHE A 294 9.82 -8.58 -14.30
C PHE A 294 11.10 -9.19 -13.72
N GLY A 295 12.21 -8.93 -14.41
CA GLY A 295 13.57 -9.28 -14.01
C GLY A 295 14.10 -8.35 -12.93
N GLU A 296 15.12 -7.55 -13.27
CA GLU A 296 15.63 -6.51 -12.37
C GLU A 296 14.76 -5.25 -12.43
N ILE A 297 14.31 -4.79 -11.27
CA ILE A 297 13.45 -3.61 -11.12
C ILE A 297 14.28 -2.53 -10.44
N HIS A 298 14.44 -1.40 -11.11
CA HIS A 298 15.20 -0.26 -10.60
C HIS A 298 14.31 0.98 -10.49
N GLY A 299 14.64 1.87 -9.56
CA GLY A 299 14.06 3.20 -9.44
C GLY A 299 15.14 4.24 -9.22
N VAL A 300 15.01 5.40 -9.85
CA VAL A 300 15.90 6.54 -9.62
C VAL A 300 15.32 7.42 -8.52
N GLU A 301 16.12 7.75 -7.50
CA GLU A 301 15.78 8.75 -6.48
C GLU A 301 16.21 10.15 -6.93
N ALA A 302 15.42 11.17 -6.59
CA ALA A 302 15.83 12.55 -6.80
C ALA A 302 16.79 12.99 -5.68
N PRO A 303 17.97 13.58 -5.98
CA PRO A 303 18.80 14.30 -5.01
C PRO A 303 18.03 15.44 -4.32
N GLY A 304 18.35 15.66 -3.04
CA GLY A 304 17.81 16.76 -2.25
C GLY A 304 17.03 16.34 -1.00
N LEU A 305 16.68 15.06 -0.88
CA LEU A 305 16.04 14.54 0.33
C LEU A 305 17.05 14.06 1.39
N GLY A 306 18.31 13.77 1.01
CA GLY A 306 19.35 13.38 1.97
C GLY A 306 19.72 14.50 2.94
N ALA A 307 20.30 14.15 4.10
CA ALA A 307 20.72 15.15 5.08
C ALA A 307 21.84 16.02 4.50
N GLY A 308 21.66 17.34 4.51
CA GLY A 308 22.59 18.28 3.89
C GLY A 308 22.56 18.33 2.35
N GLU A 309 21.65 17.59 1.71
CA GLU A 309 21.44 17.67 0.26
C GLU A 309 20.54 18.85 -0.11
N SER A 310 20.59 19.25 -1.37
CA SER A 310 19.60 20.11 -2.01
C SER A 310 19.41 19.64 -3.46
N PRO A 311 18.26 19.89 -4.09
CA PRO A 311 18.07 19.59 -5.51
C PRO A 311 19.18 20.24 -6.34
N VAL A 312 19.77 19.48 -7.27
CA VAL A 312 21.01 19.89 -7.95
C VAL A 312 20.84 20.35 -9.40
N TYR A 313 19.68 20.13 -10.01
CA TYR A 313 19.45 20.45 -11.43
C TYR A 313 18.60 21.72 -11.61
N PRO A 314 19.05 22.74 -12.38
CA PRO A 314 18.40 24.03 -12.60
C PRO A 314 17.37 24.02 -13.75
N SER A 315 17.05 22.86 -14.33
CA SER A 315 16.05 22.73 -15.40
C SER A 315 15.44 21.33 -15.46
N PHE A 316 14.33 21.19 -16.18
CA PHE A 316 13.73 19.88 -16.45
C PHE A 316 14.64 18.99 -17.30
N ASP A 317 15.30 19.55 -18.32
CA ASP A 317 16.22 18.78 -19.18
C ASP A 317 17.40 18.23 -18.37
N GLU A 318 17.94 19.00 -17.42
CA GLU A 318 18.99 18.51 -16.52
C GLU A 318 18.48 17.45 -15.53
N MET A 319 17.21 17.52 -15.10
CA MET A 319 16.57 16.46 -14.31
C MET A 319 16.43 15.16 -15.10
N VAL A 320 16.03 15.24 -16.37
CA VAL A 320 15.96 14.08 -17.28
C VAL A 320 17.36 13.52 -17.52
N GLN A 321 18.35 14.37 -17.79
CA GLN A 321 19.73 13.96 -18.02
C GLN A 321 20.30 13.26 -16.78
N PHE A 322 20.04 13.78 -15.58
CA PHE A 322 20.41 13.12 -14.33
C PHE A 322 19.80 11.72 -14.21
N CYS A 323 18.52 11.56 -14.55
CA CYS A 323 17.86 10.25 -14.54
C CYS A 323 18.47 9.31 -15.59
N SER A 324 18.81 9.82 -16.78
CA SER A 324 19.53 9.06 -17.81
C SER A 324 20.89 8.59 -17.33
N ASP A 325 21.65 9.44 -16.66
CA ASP A 325 22.99 9.11 -16.17
C ASP A 325 22.92 8.11 -15.01
N SER A 326 21.94 8.27 -14.12
CA SER A 326 21.68 7.33 -13.02
C SER A 326 21.36 5.92 -13.55
N ALA A 327 20.58 5.84 -14.63
CA ALA A 327 20.13 4.57 -15.19
C ALA A 327 21.02 3.99 -16.30
N ALA A 328 22.12 4.65 -16.67
CA ALA A 328 22.89 4.31 -17.87
C ALA A 328 23.40 2.85 -17.93
N GLY A 329 23.65 2.23 -16.77
CA GLY A 329 24.10 0.84 -16.69
C GLY A 329 23.00 -0.22 -16.79
N VAL A 330 21.72 0.18 -16.66
CA VAL A 330 20.58 -0.75 -16.60
C VAL A 330 19.48 -0.45 -17.61
N ALA A 331 19.37 0.80 -18.08
CA ALA A 331 18.45 1.20 -19.13
C ALA A 331 19.04 0.83 -20.49
N GLY A 332 18.52 -0.23 -21.11
CA GLY A 332 19.09 -0.81 -22.33
C GLY A 332 18.05 -1.44 -23.25
N ASP A 333 18.54 -2.14 -24.27
CA ASP A 333 17.69 -2.90 -25.19
C ASP A 333 16.84 -3.91 -24.43
N GLY A 334 15.54 -3.94 -24.72
CA GLY A 334 14.64 -4.91 -24.11
C GLY A 334 14.28 -4.63 -22.64
N VAL A 335 14.66 -3.48 -22.10
CA VAL A 335 14.28 -3.00 -20.75
C VAL A 335 13.08 -2.05 -20.85
N TYR A 336 12.13 -2.15 -19.92
CA TYR A 336 11.02 -1.20 -19.83
C TYR A 336 11.48 0.09 -19.14
N ILE A 337 10.98 1.23 -19.61
CA ILE A 337 11.16 2.52 -18.96
C ILE A 337 9.79 2.97 -18.48
N GLY A 338 9.66 3.43 -17.25
CA GLY A 338 8.37 3.86 -16.74
C GLY A 338 8.43 4.87 -15.63
N GLY A 339 7.26 5.35 -15.20
CA GLY A 339 7.16 6.28 -14.10
C GLY A 339 5.74 6.70 -13.78
N HIS A 340 5.56 7.14 -12.54
CA HIS A 340 4.32 7.64 -11.97
C HIS A 340 4.37 9.17 -11.81
N SER A 341 3.24 9.83 -12.10
CA SER A 341 3.13 11.30 -12.03
C SER A 341 4.23 11.97 -12.86
N LEU A 342 4.99 12.92 -12.31
CA LEU A 342 6.17 13.50 -12.95
C LEU A 342 7.11 12.46 -13.61
N GLY A 343 7.25 11.29 -12.99
CA GLY A 343 8.09 10.21 -13.50
C GLY A 343 7.65 9.72 -14.88
N GLY A 344 6.36 9.79 -15.23
CA GLY A 344 5.88 9.42 -16.56
C GLY A 344 6.42 10.34 -17.67
N HIS A 345 6.56 11.64 -17.40
CA HIS A 345 7.16 12.59 -18.34
C HIS A 345 8.66 12.35 -18.47
N ILE A 346 9.36 12.18 -17.35
CA ILE A 346 10.79 11.86 -17.35
C ILE A 346 11.04 10.55 -18.12
N ALA A 347 10.21 9.52 -17.90
CA ALA A 347 10.27 8.24 -18.59
C ALA A 347 10.11 8.39 -20.11
N PHE A 348 9.19 9.25 -20.57
CA PHE A 348 9.01 9.53 -21.99
C PHE A 348 10.25 10.18 -22.62
N TYR A 349 10.84 11.18 -21.96
CA TYR A 349 12.07 11.81 -22.43
C TYR A 349 13.26 10.83 -22.40
N LEU A 350 13.39 10.03 -21.33
CA LEU A 350 14.43 9.01 -21.23
C LEU A 350 14.31 7.99 -22.36
N ALA A 351 13.10 7.50 -22.65
CA ALA A 351 12.86 6.60 -23.78
C ALA A 351 13.22 7.27 -25.12
N THR A 352 12.93 8.55 -25.30
CA THR A 352 13.31 9.32 -26.49
C THR A 352 14.83 9.40 -26.63
N MET A 353 15.54 9.76 -25.57
CA MET A 353 17.01 9.84 -25.55
C MET A 353 17.67 8.50 -25.84
N LEU A 354 17.13 7.40 -25.31
CA LEU A 354 17.63 6.05 -25.59
C LEU A 354 17.45 5.70 -27.08
N LEU A 355 16.26 5.96 -27.64
CA LEU A 355 15.98 5.71 -29.06
C LEU A 355 16.88 6.53 -29.99
N ASP A 356 17.15 7.79 -29.66
CA ASP A 356 18.04 8.66 -30.44
C ASP A 356 19.51 8.20 -30.37
N ARG A 357 19.88 7.46 -29.32
CA ARG A 357 21.19 6.77 -29.18
C ARG A 357 21.21 5.38 -29.82
N GLY A 358 20.10 4.95 -30.45
CA GLY A 358 19.97 3.63 -31.07
C GLY A 358 19.66 2.48 -30.11
N ILE A 359 19.39 2.77 -28.85
CA ILE A 359 18.95 1.80 -27.83
C ILE A 359 17.43 1.70 -27.89
N ARG A 360 16.89 0.49 -27.92
CA ARG A 360 15.45 0.22 -28.06
C ARG A 360 14.87 -0.37 -26.76
N PRO A 361 14.26 0.46 -25.89
CA PRO A 361 13.46 -0.01 -24.78
C PRO A 361 12.38 -1.00 -25.23
N LYS A 362 12.01 -1.94 -24.36
CA LYS A 362 10.92 -2.89 -24.63
C LYS A 362 9.55 -2.23 -24.68
N GLY A 363 9.40 -1.12 -23.96
CA GLY A 363 8.19 -0.31 -23.95
C GLY A 363 8.27 0.81 -22.92
N LEU A 364 7.37 1.78 -23.07
CA LEU A 364 7.13 2.86 -22.12
C LEU A 364 5.93 2.54 -21.25
N ILE A 365 6.09 2.58 -19.92
CA ILE A 365 5.01 2.37 -18.95
C ILE A 365 4.70 3.67 -18.23
N ILE A 366 3.50 4.19 -18.46
CA ILE A 366 2.99 5.40 -17.82
C ILE A 366 2.01 5.00 -16.72
N LEU A 367 2.26 5.49 -15.51
CA LEU A 367 1.42 5.27 -14.34
C LEU A 367 0.73 6.58 -13.97
N ASP A 368 -0.57 6.67 -14.25
CA ASP A 368 -1.48 7.76 -13.92
C ASP A 368 -0.93 9.16 -14.22
N THR A 369 -0.29 9.30 -15.38
CA THR A 369 0.28 10.57 -15.85
C THR A 369 -0.35 10.94 -17.18
N PRO A 370 -1.09 12.05 -17.31
CA PRO A 370 -1.47 12.55 -18.62
C PRO A 370 -0.27 13.27 -19.28
N PRO A 371 -0.25 13.40 -20.62
CA PRO A 371 0.91 13.96 -21.33
C PRO A 371 1.05 15.49 -21.15
N ARG A 372 0.03 16.18 -20.63
CA ARG A 372 0.05 17.62 -20.32
C ARG A 372 -0.38 17.84 -18.88
N LEU A 373 0.58 18.17 -18.01
CA LEU A 373 0.31 18.45 -16.59
C LEU A 373 -0.38 19.80 -16.41
N GLY A 374 0.00 20.82 -17.19
CA GLY A 374 -0.61 22.17 -17.12
C GLY A 374 -2.09 22.23 -17.51
N ASP A 375 -2.62 21.19 -18.16
CA ASP A 375 -4.05 21.07 -18.51
C ASP A 375 -4.86 20.35 -17.42
N ILE A 376 -4.21 19.80 -16.39
CA ILE A 376 -4.87 19.18 -15.25
C ILE A 376 -5.38 20.29 -14.32
N PRO A 377 -6.68 20.36 -13.98
CA PRO A 377 -7.26 21.29 -13.00
C PRO A 377 -6.88 20.96 -11.54
N VAL A 378 -5.67 20.44 -11.31
CA VAL A 378 -5.16 20.07 -9.99
C VAL A 378 -4.07 21.08 -9.67
N ALA A 379 -4.46 22.08 -8.88
CA ALA A 379 -3.92 23.44 -8.80
C ALA A 379 -4.59 24.33 -9.85
N ASP A 380 -5.46 25.25 -9.40
CA ASP A 380 -5.74 26.45 -10.17
C ASP A 380 -4.41 27.01 -10.69
N ALA A 381 -4.31 27.31 -11.98
CA ALA A 381 -3.11 27.92 -12.56
C ALA A 381 -2.72 29.26 -11.88
N ASP A 382 -3.61 29.78 -11.03
CA ASP A 382 -3.48 30.99 -10.24
C ASP A 382 -3.00 30.76 -8.78
N LEU A 383 -2.72 29.51 -8.34
CA LEU A 383 -2.19 29.29 -7.00
C LEU A 383 -0.84 29.99 -6.83
N THR A 384 -0.74 30.78 -5.76
CA THR A 384 0.50 31.38 -5.30
C THR A 384 1.49 30.29 -4.85
N GLU A 385 2.78 30.66 -4.73
CA GLU A 385 3.79 29.75 -4.19
C GLU A 385 3.41 29.23 -2.80
N GLU A 386 2.80 30.08 -1.96
CA GLU A 386 2.35 29.72 -0.62
C GLU A 386 1.22 28.67 -0.65
N GLU A 387 0.19 28.90 -1.47
CA GLU A 387 -0.91 27.95 -1.64
C GLU A 387 -0.42 26.61 -2.22
N THR A 388 0.57 26.65 -3.12
CA THR A 388 1.16 25.43 -3.68
C THR A 388 1.92 24.65 -2.59
N ARG A 389 2.63 25.32 -1.68
CA ARG A 389 3.29 24.66 -0.54
C ARG A 389 2.26 24.01 0.39
N VAL A 390 1.15 24.68 0.68
CA VAL A 390 0.05 24.14 1.51
C VAL A 390 -0.59 22.93 0.84
N PHE A 391 -0.82 22.99 -0.48
CA PHE A 391 -1.33 21.86 -1.25
C PHE A 391 -0.41 20.63 -1.16
N ILE A 392 0.90 20.83 -1.33
CA ILE A 392 1.90 19.76 -1.21
C ILE A 392 1.92 19.18 0.20
N LEU A 393 1.85 20.03 1.23
CA LEU A 393 1.77 19.59 2.62
C LEU A 393 0.54 18.70 2.85
N ALA A 394 -0.63 19.12 2.37
CA ALA A 394 -1.88 18.38 2.53
C ALA A 394 -1.87 17.05 1.76
N MET A 395 -1.41 17.04 0.51
CA MET A 395 -1.36 15.85 -0.35
C MET A 395 -0.28 14.85 0.06
N GLY A 396 0.88 15.34 0.48
CA GLY A 396 2.02 14.52 0.86
C GLY A 396 1.89 14.01 2.29
N ILE A 397 2.42 14.78 3.23
CA ILE A 397 2.55 14.37 4.63
C ILE A 397 1.21 14.41 5.37
N GLY A 398 0.31 15.34 5.02
CA GLY A 398 -1.06 15.37 5.55
C GLY A 398 -1.79 14.05 5.29
N GLY A 399 -1.76 13.56 4.04
CA GLY A 399 -2.31 12.26 3.67
C GLY A 399 -1.67 11.07 4.41
N MET A 400 -0.37 11.15 4.75
CA MET A 400 0.31 10.13 5.56
C MET A 400 -0.14 10.13 7.03
N LEU A 401 -0.54 11.29 7.56
CA LEU A 401 -0.95 11.47 8.96
C LEU A 401 -2.46 11.36 9.20
N ASP A 402 -3.21 10.88 8.19
CA ASP A 402 -4.68 10.90 8.15
C ASP A 402 -5.24 12.29 8.50
N GLN A 403 -4.58 13.34 8.01
CA GLN A 403 -5.00 14.71 8.22
C GLN A 403 -6.00 15.11 7.15
N ASP A 404 -7.07 15.76 7.60
CA ASP A 404 -8.08 16.29 6.72
C ASP A 404 -7.46 17.38 5.83
N ARG A 405 -7.48 17.13 4.52
CA ARG A 405 -6.94 18.03 3.50
C ARG A 405 -7.69 19.36 3.49
N ASP A 406 -8.98 19.32 3.79
CA ASP A 406 -9.84 20.51 3.81
C ASP A 406 -9.53 21.41 5.01
N LEU A 407 -8.92 20.88 6.08
CA LEU A 407 -8.49 21.71 7.21
C LEU A 407 -7.18 22.44 6.93
N LEU A 408 -6.32 21.90 6.06
CA LEU A 408 -5.02 22.49 5.76
C LEU A 408 -5.10 23.56 4.68
N LYS A 409 -5.97 23.38 3.68
CA LYS A 409 -6.06 24.27 2.51
C LYS A 409 -6.40 25.72 2.84
N ASP A 410 -7.10 25.97 3.95
CA ASP A 410 -7.56 27.30 4.36
C ASP A 410 -6.57 28.00 5.32
N LEU A 411 -5.44 27.36 5.64
CA LEU A 411 -4.43 27.88 6.57
C LEU A 411 -3.24 28.51 5.84
N PRO A 412 -2.65 29.59 6.39
CA PRO A 412 -1.34 30.06 5.95
C PRO A 412 -0.28 28.95 6.06
N TYR A 413 0.76 29.02 5.23
CA TYR A 413 1.75 27.95 5.14
C TYR A 413 2.41 27.60 6.48
N GLU A 414 2.83 28.60 7.25
CA GLU A 414 3.48 28.37 8.55
C GLU A 414 2.52 27.74 9.58
N GLU A 415 1.23 28.06 9.50
CA GLU A 415 0.21 27.45 10.36
C GLU A 415 -0.06 26.00 9.94
N ALA A 416 -0.22 25.73 8.64
CA ALA A 416 -0.38 24.38 8.11
C ALA A 416 0.83 23.49 8.44
N LYS A 417 2.05 24.01 8.26
CA LYS A 417 3.31 23.35 8.64
C LYS A 417 3.32 23.01 10.13
N LYS A 418 2.96 23.98 10.98
CA LYS A 418 2.90 23.77 12.44
C LYS A 418 1.87 22.72 12.84
N VAL A 419 0.67 22.73 12.24
CA VAL A 419 -0.37 21.71 12.50
C VAL A 419 0.16 20.31 12.19
N LEU A 420 0.87 20.15 11.07
CA LEU A 420 1.48 18.86 10.71
C LEU A 420 2.61 18.45 11.64
N LEU A 421 3.49 19.39 12.02
CA LEU A 421 4.58 19.10 12.97
C LEU A 421 4.06 18.76 14.37
N ASP A 422 3.04 19.45 14.86
CA ASP A 422 2.45 19.17 16.17
C ASP A 422 1.70 17.84 16.15
N ARG A 423 1.00 17.51 15.06
CA ARG A 423 0.41 16.18 14.85
C ARG A 423 1.51 15.12 14.85
N ALA A 424 2.58 15.32 14.07
CA ALA A 424 3.66 14.37 13.94
C ALA A 424 4.40 14.14 15.26
N LYS A 425 4.69 15.20 16.03
CA LYS A 425 5.30 15.10 17.36
C LYS A 425 4.45 14.27 18.33
N ASN A 426 3.13 14.45 18.27
CA ASN A 426 2.19 13.75 19.13
C ASN A 426 1.76 12.37 18.57
N ASP A 427 2.29 11.99 17.42
CA ASP A 427 2.02 10.72 16.77
C ASP A 427 3.23 9.80 16.95
N PRO A 428 3.15 8.80 17.85
CA PRO A 428 4.24 7.85 18.11
C PRO A 428 4.67 7.06 16.87
N ARG A 429 3.88 7.12 15.80
CA ARG A 429 4.12 6.43 14.55
C ARG A 429 5.12 7.19 13.65
N VAL A 430 5.22 8.51 13.78
CA VAL A 430 6.08 9.35 12.90
C VAL A 430 7.02 10.30 13.65
N SER A 431 6.80 10.52 14.95
CA SER A 431 7.45 11.58 15.75
C SER A 431 8.99 11.54 15.78
N ALA A 432 9.58 10.37 15.59
CA ALA A 432 11.03 10.20 15.62
C ALA A 432 11.73 10.33 14.25
N PHE A 433 10.97 10.34 13.16
CA PHE A 433 11.50 10.48 11.80
C PHE A 433 11.10 11.81 11.17
N LEU A 434 9.83 12.22 11.36
CA LEU A 434 9.28 13.40 10.73
C LEU A 434 9.68 14.65 11.52
N SER A 435 10.91 15.10 11.28
CA SER A 435 11.44 16.35 11.81
C SER A 435 11.03 17.54 10.95
N GLU A 436 11.15 18.73 11.52
CA GLU A 436 11.00 19.98 10.77
C GLU A 436 12.00 20.07 9.60
N ASP A 437 13.25 19.66 9.82
CA ASP A 437 14.28 19.62 8.79
C ASP A 437 13.93 18.66 7.65
N TYR A 438 13.37 17.48 7.95
CA TYR A 438 12.90 16.56 6.91
C TYR A 438 11.73 17.17 6.11
N LEU A 439 10.77 17.79 6.80
CA LEU A 439 9.63 18.45 6.18
C LEU A 439 10.07 19.56 5.22
N ASP A 440 11.04 20.37 5.64
CA ASP A 440 11.60 21.45 4.83
C ASP A 440 12.36 20.92 3.61
N ARG A 441 13.13 19.83 3.76
CA ARG A 441 13.79 19.16 2.62
C ARG A 441 12.80 18.58 1.63
N PHE A 442 11.78 17.87 2.14
CA PHE A 442 10.72 17.27 1.33
C PHE A 442 9.94 18.33 0.53
N LEU A 443 9.55 19.42 1.19
CA LEU A 443 8.86 20.52 0.53
C LEU A 443 9.74 21.20 -0.52
N ARG A 444 11.00 21.49 -0.19
CA ARG A 444 11.96 22.08 -1.11
C ARG A 444 12.13 21.23 -2.37
N LEU A 445 12.28 19.92 -2.20
CA LEU A 445 12.41 18.99 -3.32
C LEU A 445 11.14 18.94 -4.17
N GLN A 446 9.96 18.76 -3.56
CA GLN A 446 8.71 18.71 -4.32
C GLN A 446 8.43 20.02 -5.04
N MET A 447 8.65 21.17 -4.39
CA MET A 447 8.52 22.49 -5.01
C MET A 447 9.47 22.64 -6.19
N HIS A 448 10.73 22.26 -6.02
CA HIS A 448 11.71 22.29 -7.09
C HIS A 448 11.24 21.44 -8.28
N GLN A 449 10.86 20.18 -8.04
CA GLN A 449 10.41 19.29 -9.11
C GLN A 449 9.13 19.77 -9.80
N LEU A 450 8.15 20.26 -9.03
CA LEU A 450 6.90 20.80 -9.58
C LEU A 450 7.16 22.05 -10.42
N MET A 451 8.03 22.95 -9.96
CA MET A 451 8.28 24.21 -10.65
C MET A 451 8.97 24.05 -11.99
N TYR A 452 9.89 23.10 -12.10
CA TYR A 452 10.52 22.80 -13.38
C TYR A 452 9.67 21.92 -14.29
N SER A 453 8.59 21.30 -13.79
CA SER A 453 7.78 20.36 -14.58
C SER A 453 6.39 20.85 -14.96
N ARG A 454 5.82 21.83 -14.26
CA ARG A 454 4.44 22.32 -14.48
C ARG A 454 4.21 22.74 -15.94
N ASP A 455 5.16 23.47 -16.49
CA ASP A 455 5.04 24.08 -17.82
C ASP A 455 5.74 23.24 -18.91
N VAL A 456 6.12 21.99 -18.59
CA VAL A 456 6.75 21.07 -19.54
C VAL A 456 5.73 20.64 -20.58
N VAL A 457 6.09 20.90 -21.84
CA VAL A 457 5.37 20.39 -23.00
C VAL A 457 6.21 19.28 -23.61
N LEU A 458 5.70 18.05 -23.57
CA LEU A 458 6.38 16.91 -24.20
C LEU A 458 6.65 17.21 -25.68
N PRO A 459 7.84 16.87 -26.22
CA PRO A 459 8.11 17.05 -27.63
C PRO A 459 7.15 16.19 -28.43
N ARG A 460 6.72 16.68 -29.61
CA ARG A 460 5.86 15.93 -30.55
C ARG A 460 6.62 14.80 -31.27
N ARG A 461 7.43 14.07 -30.52
CA ARG A 461 8.15 12.88 -30.95
C ARG A 461 7.23 11.68 -30.76
N LYS A 462 6.99 10.94 -31.85
CA LYS A 462 6.32 9.64 -31.77
C LYS A 462 7.33 8.54 -31.46
N LEU A 463 7.03 7.71 -30.47
CA LEU A 463 7.83 6.55 -30.10
C LEU A 463 7.46 5.34 -30.96
N ASP A 464 8.47 4.67 -31.50
CA ASP A 464 8.34 3.41 -32.25
C ASP A 464 8.65 2.20 -31.32
N ILE A 465 8.02 2.23 -30.15
CA ILE A 465 8.02 1.19 -29.13
C ILE A 465 6.62 1.10 -28.51
N PRO A 466 6.23 -0.04 -27.92
CA PRO A 466 4.95 -0.15 -27.22
C PRO A 466 4.79 0.89 -26.10
N VAL A 467 3.61 1.50 -25.99
CA VAL A 467 3.25 2.46 -24.93
C VAL A 467 2.07 1.92 -24.15
N TYR A 468 2.22 1.80 -22.84
CA TYR A 468 1.21 1.32 -21.90
C TYR A 468 0.86 2.44 -20.93
N VAL A 469 -0.43 2.77 -20.81
CA VAL A 469 -0.93 3.84 -19.95
C VAL A 469 -1.90 3.23 -18.95
N PHE A 470 -1.46 3.12 -17.70
CA PHE A 470 -2.27 2.65 -16.57
C PHE A 470 -2.85 3.86 -15.86
N ARG A 471 -4.17 4.03 -15.87
CA ARG A 471 -4.85 5.24 -15.34
C ARG A 471 -5.89 4.90 -14.29
N THR A 472 -5.98 5.74 -13.27
CA THR A 472 -7.02 5.63 -12.24
C THR A 472 -8.34 6.18 -12.78
N LYS A 473 -9.48 5.73 -12.21
CA LYS A 473 -10.82 6.08 -12.70
C LYS A 473 -11.44 7.32 -12.04
N ASN A 474 -10.85 7.79 -10.94
CA ASN A 474 -11.44 8.82 -10.08
C ASN A 474 -11.10 10.26 -10.51
N HIS A 475 -10.73 10.45 -11.78
CA HIS A 475 -10.42 11.75 -12.34
C HIS A 475 -11.70 12.53 -12.67
N ALA A 476 -11.63 13.87 -12.55
CA ALA A 476 -12.65 14.73 -13.12
C ALA A 476 -12.77 14.47 -14.64
N PRO A 477 -13.96 14.60 -15.27
CA PRO A 477 -14.15 14.29 -16.69
C PRO A 477 -13.17 14.99 -17.62
N GLU A 478 -12.77 16.22 -17.28
CA GLU A 478 -11.80 17.04 -18.01
C GLU A 478 -10.41 16.37 -18.02
N VAL A 479 -9.99 15.79 -16.90
CA VAL A 479 -8.71 15.11 -16.74
C VAL A 479 -8.73 13.72 -17.38
N ALA A 480 -9.85 13.00 -17.26
CA ALA A 480 -9.99 11.67 -17.85
C ALA A 480 -9.77 11.67 -19.37
N GLY A 481 -10.19 12.75 -20.06
CA GLY A 481 -9.98 12.96 -21.49
C GLY A 481 -8.51 13.23 -21.87
N LEU A 482 -7.68 13.75 -20.96
CA LEU A 482 -6.28 14.06 -21.27
C LEU A 482 -5.45 12.80 -21.51
N PHE A 483 -5.83 11.66 -20.94
CA PHE A 483 -5.05 10.42 -21.08
C PHE A 483 -5.03 9.91 -22.54
N SER A 484 -6.10 10.10 -23.32
CA SER A 484 -6.10 9.68 -24.73
C SER A 484 -5.09 10.42 -25.59
N ASP A 485 -4.61 11.59 -25.15
CA ASP A 485 -3.60 12.35 -25.90
C ASP A 485 -2.25 11.62 -26.00
N TRP A 486 -2.01 10.58 -25.20
CA TRP A 486 -0.84 9.71 -25.36
C TRP A 486 -0.76 9.05 -26.75
N GLU A 487 -1.89 8.88 -27.44
CA GLU A 487 -1.93 8.41 -28.84
C GLU A 487 -1.14 9.31 -29.80
N ASN A 488 -0.99 10.61 -29.47
CA ASN A 488 -0.20 11.54 -30.27
C ASN A 488 1.32 11.29 -30.18
N TYR A 489 1.77 10.52 -29.20
CA TYR A 489 3.18 10.27 -28.89
C TYR A 489 3.61 8.84 -29.22
N SER A 490 2.75 8.04 -29.84
CA SER A 490 3.05 6.67 -30.30
C SER A 490 2.93 6.58 -31.82
N VAL A 491 3.77 5.75 -32.44
CA VAL A 491 3.58 5.31 -33.84
C VAL A 491 2.50 4.22 -33.92
N GLY A 492 2.45 3.33 -32.92
CA GLY A 492 1.47 2.24 -32.82
C GLY A 492 0.31 2.55 -31.86
N GLU A 493 -0.56 1.57 -31.67
CA GLU A 493 -1.66 1.64 -30.71
C GLU A 493 -1.14 1.78 -29.27
N VAL A 494 -1.75 2.68 -28.49
CA VAL A 494 -1.46 2.85 -27.07
C VAL A 494 -2.38 1.92 -26.28
N THR A 495 -1.80 1.13 -25.37
CA THR A 495 -2.59 0.24 -24.50
C THR A 495 -3.04 1.02 -23.26
N PHE A 496 -4.33 1.31 -23.15
CA PHE A 496 -4.93 1.93 -21.97
C PHE A 496 -5.48 0.87 -21.02
N VAL A 497 -5.10 0.97 -19.75
CA VAL A 497 -5.54 0.05 -18.69
C VAL A 497 -6.06 0.86 -17.53
N ASP A 498 -7.30 0.63 -17.14
CA ASP A 498 -7.81 1.26 -15.93
C ASP A 498 -7.39 0.47 -14.69
N ILE A 499 -6.92 1.17 -13.66
CA ILE A 499 -6.40 0.60 -12.41
C ILE A 499 -7.19 1.12 -11.19
N PRO A 500 -7.22 0.36 -10.07
CA PRO A 500 -7.90 0.78 -8.85
C PRO A 500 -7.14 1.90 -8.11
N GLY A 501 -7.86 2.57 -7.20
CA GLY A 501 -7.33 3.67 -6.39
C GLY A 501 -7.43 5.02 -7.07
N ASP A 502 -6.62 5.95 -6.59
CA ASP A 502 -6.44 7.31 -7.11
C ASP A 502 -4.94 7.61 -7.29
N HIS A 503 -4.63 8.79 -7.82
CA HIS A 503 -3.26 9.25 -8.08
C HIS A 503 -2.30 9.11 -6.89
N ALA A 504 -2.79 9.26 -5.65
CA ALA A 504 -1.96 9.16 -4.45
C ALA A 504 -1.91 7.74 -3.86
N THR A 505 -2.94 6.92 -4.10
CA THR A 505 -3.15 5.63 -3.42
C THR A 505 -2.84 4.40 -4.28
N MET A 506 -2.77 4.53 -5.61
CA MET A 506 -2.60 3.38 -6.54
C MET A 506 -1.34 2.53 -6.28
N LEU A 507 -0.23 3.13 -5.83
CA LEU A 507 1.01 2.43 -5.50
C LEU A 507 1.10 1.98 -4.04
N ARG A 508 -0.04 1.93 -3.34
CA ARG A 508 -0.13 1.52 -1.94
C ARG A 508 -1.19 0.44 -1.75
N ALA A 509 -1.10 -0.31 -0.66
CA ALA A 509 -2.17 -1.21 -0.28
C ALA A 509 -3.48 -0.44 -0.03
N PRO A 510 -4.64 -1.00 -0.43
CA PRO A 510 -4.83 -2.34 -1.00
C PRO A 510 -4.67 -2.42 -2.53
N HIS A 511 -4.45 -1.31 -3.24
CA HIS A 511 -4.54 -1.23 -4.71
C HIS A 511 -3.31 -1.78 -5.45
N VAL A 512 -2.13 -1.63 -4.86
CA VAL A 512 -0.83 -1.94 -5.49
C VAL A 512 -0.69 -3.37 -6.00
N SER A 513 -1.34 -4.35 -5.36
CA SER A 513 -1.28 -5.76 -5.80
C SER A 513 -2.02 -5.97 -7.12
N GLU A 514 -3.19 -5.36 -7.28
CA GLU A 514 -3.95 -5.40 -8.53
C GLU A 514 -3.25 -4.59 -9.62
N VAL A 515 -2.67 -3.44 -9.28
CA VAL A 515 -1.83 -2.66 -10.21
C VAL A 515 -0.67 -3.53 -10.74
N ALA A 516 0.07 -4.21 -9.86
CA ALA A 516 1.16 -5.10 -10.27
C ALA A 516 0.69 -6.25 -11.17
N HIS A 517 -0.43 -6.89 -10.83
CA HIS A 517 -1.02 -7.96 -11.64
C HIS A 517 -1.37 -7.46 -13.06
N LEU A 518 -1.95 -6.27 -13.17
CA LEU A 518 -2.27 -5.66 -14.45
C LEU A 518 -1.00 -5.30 -15.23
N LEU A 519 0.06 -4.80 -14.58
CA LEU A 519 1.34 -4.54 -15.21
C LEU A 519 1.94 -5.81 -15.82
N ASP A 520 2.05 -6.89 -15.05
CA ASP A 520 2.56 -8.18 -15.54
C ASP A 520 1.73 -8.68 -16.73
N ARG A 521 0.40 -8.68 -16.59
CA ARG A 521 -0.52 -9.17 -17.63
C ARG A 521 -0.38 -8.41 -18.94
N TYR A 522 -0.45 -7.07 -18.90
CA TYR A 522 -0.44 -6.26 -20.12
C TYR A 522 0.95 -6.13 -20.75
N CYS A 523 2.02 -6.33 -19.97
CA CYS A 523 3.38 -6.45 -20.51
C CYS A 523 3.68 -7.87 -21.06
N GLY A 524 2.70 -8.79 -21.03
CA GLY A 524 2.86 -10.16 -21.53
C GLY A 524 3.78 -11.01 -20.67
N LEU A 525 3.84 -10.73 -19.37
CA LEU A 525 4.71 -11.42 -18.41
C LEU A 525 3.89 -12.33 -17.48
N PRO A 526 4.51 -13.34 -16.84
CA PRO A 526 3.83 -14.20 -15.88
C PRO A 526 3.25 -13.38 -14.72
N ALA A 527 1.94 -13.49 -14.52
CA ALA A 527 1.25 -12.92 -13.37
C ALA A 527 1.08 -14.00 -12.28
N GLY A 528 1.22 -13.63 -11.01
CA GLY A 528 0.95 -14.49 -9.85
C GLY A 528 0.25 -13.72 -8.74
N ASP A 529 -0.33 -14.42 -7.77
CA ASP A 529 -1.08 -13.81 -6.66
C ASP A 529 -0.17 -13.58 -5.43
N GLY A 530 -0.24 -12.37 -4.82
CA GLY A 530 0.44 -11.99 -3.55
C GLY A 530 1.76 -11.19 -3.69
N PRO A 531 2.48 -10.86 -2.60
CA PRO A 531 3.83 -10.24 -2.62
C PRO A 531 5.00 -11.26 -2.71
N ARG A 532 6.12 -10.88 -3.36
CA ARG A 532 7.40 -11.60 -3.41
C ARG A 532 7.97 -11.51 -1.99
N GLY A 533 8.35 -12.66 -1.44
CA GLY A 533 8.91 -12.80 -0.09
C GLY A 533 10.08 -11.85 0.16
#